data_AF-A0AAD0Y0M7-F1
#
_entry.id   AF-A0AAD0Y0M7-F1
#
_cell.length_a   1.000
_cell.length_b   1.000
_cell.length_c   1.000
_cell.angle_alpha   90.00
_cell.angle_beta   90.00
_cell.angle_gamma   90.00
#
_symmetry.space_group_name_H-M   'P 1'
#
loop_
_entity.id
_entity.type
_entity.pdbx_description
1 polymer ?
#
loop_
_entity_poly.entity_id
_entity_poly.type
_entity_poly.pdbx_seq_one_letter_code
_entity_poly.pdbx_strand_id
1 'polypeptide(L)'
;MKLTLDTLKESGAFTGRPVEKEIKWKGRDGKEHIATVFVRPMGYHTTKAELLAYNGKSDPVAGRIAAHICDEEGKQIFTEADILGTASEDRGALDGPIVIALLAVIQEVNDLGKTTNSQEKTSSGVS
;
A
#
# COMPACT_ATOMS: atom_id res chain seq x y z
N MET A 1 21.92 12.62 20.96
CA MET A 1 22.02 12.49 19.49
C MET A 1 21.57 13.80 18.85
N LYS A 2 22.23 14.27 17.79
CA LYS A 2 21.75 15.38 16.95
C LYS A 2 21.16 14.78 15.68
N LEU A 3 20.05 15.32 15.16
CA LEU A 3 19.47 14.87 13.90
C LEU A 3 20.37 15.27 12.73
N THR A 4 21.06 14.32 12.12
CA THR A 4 21.89 14.46 10.93
C THR A 4 21.63 13.31 9.95
N LEU A 5 22.06 13.45 8.69
CA LEU A 5 21.97 12.36 7.70
C LEU A 5 22.67 11.08 8.19
N ASP A 6 23.80 11.22 8.89
CA ASP A 6 24.54 10.06 9.40
C ASP A 6 23.72 9.36 10.49
N THR A 7 23.16 10.11 11.45
CA THR A 7 22.30 9.50 12.48
C THR A 7 21.02 8.87 11.92
N LEU A 8 20.47 9.40 10.81
CA LEU A 8 19.33 8.81 10.10
C LEU A 8 19.72 7.50 9.37
N LYS A 9 20.93 7.43 8.81
CA LYS A 9 21.46 6.19 8.22
C LYS A 9 21.70 5.14 9.30
N GLU A 10 22.36 5.52 10.39
CA GLU A 10 22.66 4.63 11.53
C GLU A 10 21.40 4.07 12.19
N SER A 11 20.34 4.87 12.27
CA SER A 11 19.06 4.44 12.86
C SER A 11 18.16 3.65 11.89
N GLY A 12 18.52 3.51 10.61
CA GLY A 12 17.68 2.85 9.62
C GLY A 12 16.41 3.64 9.27
N ALA A 13 16.44 4.97 9.38
CA ALA A 13 15.26 5.82 9.17
C ALA A 13 14.83 5.97 7.70
N PHE A 14 15.68 5.57 6.76
CA PHE A 14 15.33 5.54 5.33
C PHE A 14 14.56 4.26 5.02
N THR A 15 13.41 4.41 4.37
CA THR A 15 12.57 3.26 4.01
C THR A 15 13.33 2.29 3.11
N GLY A 16 13.14 1.00 3.37
CA GLY A 16 13.72 -0.07 2.57
C GLY A 16 13.14 -0.15 1.15
N ARG A 17 13.64 -1.14 0.39
CA ARG A 17 13.14 -1.45 -0.95
C ARG A 17 11.66 -1.88 -0.89
N PRO A 18 10.91 -1.73 -1.99
CA PRO A 18 9.56 -2.30 -2.11
C PRO A 18 9.53 -3.79 -1.78
N VAL A 19 8.42 -4.25 -1.20
CA VAL A 19 8.19 -5.66 -0.86
C VAL A 19 7.43 -6.31 -2.01
N GLU A 20 8.00 -7.36 -2.59
CA GLU A 20 7.33 -8.18 -3.60
C GLU A 20 6.21 -9.02 -2.96
N LYS A 21 5.05 -9.01 -3.60
CA LYS A 21 3.86 -9.76 -3.19
C LYS A 21 3.11 -10.29 -4.39
N GLU A 22 2.34 -11.36 -4.18
CA GLU A 22 1.38 -11.86 -5.15
C GLU A 22 -0.02 -11.38 -4.76
N ILE A 23 -0.79 -10.88 -5.73
CA ILE A 23 -2.22 -10.56 -5.54
C ILE A 23 -3.08 -11.37 -6.49
N LYS A 24 -4.33 -11.60 -6.07
CA LYS A 24 -5.35 -12.28 -6.87
C LYS A 24 -6.62 -11.46 -6.90
N TRP A 25 -7.27 -11.40 -8.05
CA TRP A 25 -8.57 -10.76 -8.19
C TRP A 25 -9.39 -11.44 -9.28
N LYS A 26 -10.71 -11.31 -9.19
CA LYS A 26 -11.64 -11.78 -10.22
C LYS A 26 -11.92 -10.64 -11.20
N GLY A 27 -11.62 -10.85 -12.48
CA GLY A 27 -11.91 -9.90 -13.55
C GLY A 27 -13.41 -9.81 -13.86
N ARG A 28 -13.79 -8.79 -14.65
CA ARG A 28 -15.17 -8.63 -15.14
C ARG A 28 -15.64 -9.77 -16.04
N ASP A 29 -14.71 -10.46 -16.68
CA ASP A 29 -14.97 -11.68 -17.46
C ASP A 29 -15.19 -12.92 -16.58
N GLY A 30 -15.13 -12.75 -15.25
CA GLY A 30 -15.31 -13.81 -14.27
C GLY A 30 -14.08 -14.68 -14.05
N LYS A 31 -12.97 -14.42 -14.73
CA LYS A 31 -11.73 -15.19 -14.56
C LYS A 31 -10.92 -14.70 -13.37
N GLU A 32 -10.17 -15.61 -12.76
CA GLU A 32 -9.19 -15.26 -11.75
C GLU A 32 -7.89 -14.82 -12.44
N HIS A 33 -7.35 -13.70 -11.96
CA HIS A 33 -6.06 -13.17 -12.35
C HIS A 33 -5.11 -13.21 -11.17
N ILE A 34 -3.84 -13.47 -11.46
CA ILE A 34 -2.75 -13.48 -10.49
C ILE A 34 -1.66 -12.56 -11.05
N ALA A 35 -1.13 -11.68 -10.21
CA ALA A 35 -0.01 -10.82 -10.59
C ALA A 35 0.95 -10.59 -9.43
N THR A 36 2.23 -10.43 -9.77
CA THR A 36 3.24 -9.90 -8.87
C THR A 36 3.09 -8.38 -8.78
N VAL A 37 3.18 -7.85 -7.56
CA VAL A 37 3.14 -6.42 -7.27
C VAL A 37 4.25 -6.07 -6.27
N PHE A 38 4.80 -4.87 -6.41
CA PHE A 38 5.75 -4.32 -5.46
C PHE A 38 5.07 -3.23 -4.64
N VAL A 39 5.16 -3.37 -3.32
CA VAL A 39 4.52 -2.46 -2.37
C VAL A 39 5.60 -1.74 -1.57
N ARG A 40 5.65 -0.42 -1.74
CA ARG A 40 6.46 0.46 -0.89
C ARG A 40 5.87 0.49 0.54
N PRO A 41 6.68 0.17 1.57
CA PRO A 41 6.25 0.32 2.96
C PRO A 41 5.91 1.77 3.30
N MET A 42 5.11 1.98 4.34
CA MET A 42 4.76 3.30 4.84
C MET A 42 6.00 4.16 5.09
N GLY A 43 5.98 5.39 4.60
CA GLY A 43 7.06 6.37 4.74
C GLY A 43 6.70 7.70 4.12
N TYR A 44 7.71 8.51 3.77
CA TYR A 44 7.48 9.89 3.31
C TYR A 44 6.46 10.01 2.17
N HIS A 45 6.54 9.15 1.15
CA HIS A 45 5.64 9.20 -0.01
C HIS A 45 4.18 8.95 0.36
N THR A 46 3.93 7.95 1.21
CA THR A 46 2.59 7.53 1.60
C THR A 46 2.00 8.51 2.62
N THR A 47 2.80 8.98 3.59
CA THR A 47 2.39 10.04 4.52
C THR A 47 2.06 11.35 3.80
N LYS A 48 2.82 11.72 2.77
CA LYS A 48 2.50 12.88 1.93
C LYS A 48 1.15 12.72 1.24
N ALA A 49 0.89 11.55 0.65
CA ALA A 49 -0.38 11.28 -0.02
C ALA A 49 -1.57 11.35 0.97
N GLU A 50 -1.43 10.76 2.16
CA GLU A 50 -2.45 10.82 3.21
C GLU A 50 -2.74 12.26 3.67
N LEU A 51 -1.70 13.09 3.83
CA LEU A 51 -1.87 14.51 4.18
C LEU A 51 -2.54 15.32 3.07
N LEU A 52 -2.28 15.01 1.80
CA LEU A 52 -2.95 15.66 0.68
C LEU A 52 -4.43 15.28 0.65
N ALA A 53 -4.74 13.99 0.86
CA ALA A 53 -6.10 13.49 0.92
C ALA A 53 -6.89 14.08 2.10
N TYR A 54 -6.29 14.15 3.29
CA TYR A 54 -6.89 14.77 4.48
C TYR A 54 -7.28 16.24 4.24
N ASN A 55 -6.47 16.95 3.45
CA ASN A 55 -6.74 18.34 3.07
C ASN A 55 -7.64 18.49 1.82
N GLY A 56 -8.24 17.41 1.33
CA GLY A 56 -9.13 17.42 0.16
C GLY A 56 -8.43 17.70 -1.17
N LYS A 57 -7.11 17.53 -1.24
CA LYS A 57 -6.30 17.84 -2.44
C LYS A 57 -6.03 16.61 -3.33
N SER A 58 -6.43 15.43 -2.88
CA SER A 58 -6.17 14.14 -3.51
C SER A 58 -7.28 13.18 -3.12
N ASP A 59 -7.57 12.19 -3.97
CA ASP A 59 -8.53 11.15 -3.61
C ASP A 59 -7.91 10.21 -2.56
N PRO A 60 -8.59 9.95 -1.42
CA PRO A 60 -8.02 9.19 -0.32
C PRO A 60 -7.68 7.74 -0.67
N VAL A 61 -8.38 7.14 -1.65
CA VAL A 61 -8.16 5.74 -2.04
C VAL A 61 -7.16 5.67 -3.19
N ALA A 62 -7.37 6.45 -4.25
CA ALA A 62 -6.48 6.46 -5.41
C ALA A 62 -5.09 6.98 -5.04
N GLY A 63 -5.00 8.04 -4.25
CA GLY A 63 -3.74 8.60 -3.76
C GLY A 63 -2.98 7.59 -2.89
N ARG A 64 -3.68 6.84 -2.04
CA ARG A 64 -3.07 5.78 -1.22
C ARG A 64 -2.50 4.67 -2.10
N ILE A 65 -3.27 4.17 -3.06
CA ILE A 65 -2.82 3.10 -3.96
C ILE A 65 -1.62 3.57 -4.79
N ALA A 66 -1.70 4.74 -5.43
CA ALA A 66 -0.61 5.29 -6.25
C ALA A 66 0.69 5.53 -5.44
N ALA A 67 0.57 5.89 -4.16
CA ALA A 67 1.73 6.13 -3.31
C ALA A 67 2.43 4.84 -2.82
N HIS A 68 1.68 3.74 -2.71
CA HIS A 68 2.21 2.46 -2.23
C HIS A 68 2.64 1.52 -3.36
N ILE A 69 1.93 1.49 -4.48
CA ILE A 69 2.18 0.53 -5.55
C ILE A 69 3.20 1.09 -6.54
N CYS A 70 4.31 0.37 -6.70
CA CYS A 70 5.44 0.76 -7.51
C CYS A 70 6.03 -0.45 -8.27
N ASP A 71 7.07 -0.21 -9.05
CA ASP A 71 7.93 -1.27 -9.58
C ASP A 71 9.00 -1.68 -8.54
N GLU A 72 9.88 -2.60 -8.95
CA GLU A 72 10.94 -3.18 -8.11
C GLU A 72 11.97 -2.13 -7.64
N GLU A 73 12.15 -1.07 -8.42
CA GLU A 73 13.04 0.06 -8.13
C GLU A 73 12.34 1.13 -7.27
N GLY A 74 11.05 0.98 -7.03
CA GLY A 74 10.25 1.91 -6.25
C GLY A 74 9.64 3.05 -7.05
N LYS A 75 9.72 3.05 -8.38
CA LYS A 75 9.09 4.06 -9.22
C LYS A 75 7.59 3.77 -9.34
N GLN A 76 6.79 4.84 -9.30
CA GLN A 76 5.33 4.75 -9.38
C GLN A 76 4.91 4.18 -10.74
N ILE A 77 3.99 3.21 -10.71
CA ILE A 77 3.40 2.61 -11.92
C ILE A 77 1.98 3.11 -12.20
N PHE A 78 1.35 3.75 -11.22
CA PHE A 78 0.04 4.39 -11.33
C PHE A 78 0.13 5.87 -10.95
N THR A 79 -0.68 6.69 -11.61
CA THR A 79 -1.14 7.97 -11.10
C THR A 79 -2.53 7.82 -10.48
N GLU A 80 -2.98 8.81 -9.71
CA GLU A 80 -4.38 8.86 -9.24
C GLU A 80 -5.36 8.83 -10.41
N ALA A 81 -5.03 9.51 -11.52
CA ALA A 81 -5.87 9.56 -12.71
C ALA A 81 -5.99 8.19 -13.41
N ASP A 82 -4.95 7.35 -13.37
CA ASP A 82 -5.02 5.99 -13.91
C ASP A 82 -6.01 5.13 -13.10
N ILE A 83 -6.04 5.31 -11.78
CA ILE A 83 -6.91 4.56 -10.88
C ILE A 83 -8.37 5.01 -11.02
N LEU A 84 -8.58 6.32 -11.11
CA LEU A 84 -9.90 6.93 -11.27
C LEU A 84 -10.45 6.83 -12.70
N GLY A 85 -9.64 6.41 -13.66
CA GLY A 85 -10.05 6.32 -15.07
C GLY A 85 -10.19 7.68 -15.76
N THR A 86 -9.42 8.67 -15.31
CA THR A 86 -9.41 10.03 -15.89
C THR A 86 -8.11 10.34 -16.63
N ALA A 87 -7.16 9.41 -16.66
CA ALA A 87 -5.89 9.56 -17.37
C ALA A 87 -6.02 9.46 -18.89
N SER A 88 -6.99 8.71 -19.41
CA SER A 88 -7.24 8.59 -20.86
C SER A 88 -8.68 8.18 -21.18
N GLU A 89 -9.21 8.60 -22.33
CA GLU A 89 -10.60 8.34 -22.73
C GLU A 89 -10.92 6.86 -22.96
N ASP A 90 -9.89 6.03 -23.21
CA ASP A 90 -9.99 4.60 -23.48
C ASP A 90 -9.90 3.72 -22.23
N ARG A 91 -9.53 4.29 -21.07
CA ARG A 91 -9.31 3.56 -19.82
C ARG A 91 -10.19 4.12 -18.70
N GLY A 92 -11.29 3.42 -18.42
CA GLY A 92 -12.14 3.70 -17.25
C GLY A 92 -11.46 3.33 -15.92
N ALA A 93 -12.14 3.62 -14.81
CA ALA A 93 -11.63 3.36 -13.47
C ALA A 93 -11.29 1.88 -13.23
N LEU A 94 -10.33 1.64 -12.33
CA LEU A 94 -10.01 0.28 -11.89
C LEU A 94 -11.23 -0.41 -11.27
N ASP A 95 -11.39 -1.69 -11.57
CA ASP A 95 -12.54 -2.47 -11.11
C ASP A 95 -12.45 -2.78 -9.61
N GLY A 96 -13.60 -2.91 -8.95
CA GLY A 96 -13.67 -3.13 -7.49
C GLY A 96 -12.77 -4.26 -6.97
N PRO A 97 -12.76 -5.47 -7.57
CA PRO A 97 -11.93 -6.58 -7.12
C PRO A 97 -10.42 -6.28 -7.11
N ILE A 98 -9.89 -5.60 -8.14
CA ILE A 98 -8.46 -5.24 -8.17
C ILE A 98 -8.16 -4.13 -7.17
N VAL A 99 -9.06 -3.15 -7.00
CA VAL A 99 -8.89 -2.10 -5.98
C VAL A 99 -8.81 -2.71 -4.58
N ILE A 100 -9.69 -3.67 -4.25
CA ILE A 100 -9.66 -4.36 -2.95
C ILE A 100 -8.39 -5.20 -2.78
N ALA A 101 -7.96 -5.93 -3.83
CA ALA A 101 -6.72 -6.71 -3.78
C ALA A 101 -5.48 -5.83 -3.51
N LEU A 102 -5.40 -4.66 -4.16
CA LEU A 102 -4.34 -3.68 -3.93
C LEU A 102 -4.37 -3.11 -2.51
N LEU A 103 -5.55 -2.75 -1.98
CA LEU A 103 -5.66 -2.27 -0.61
C LEU A 103 -5.29 -3.34 0.43
N ALA A 104 -5.68 -4.59 0.20
CA ALA A 104 -5.36 -5.71 1.07
C ALA A 104 -3.85 -5.97 1.15
N VAL A 105 -3.15 -6.00 0.01
CA VAL A 105 -1.69 -6.21 0.01
C VAL A 105 -0.92 -5.01 0.58
N ILE A 106 -1.43 -3.79 0.41
CA ILE A 106 -0.90 -2.60 1.08
C ILE A 106 -1.02 -2.74 2.60
N GLN A 107 -2.17 -3.20 3.09
CA GLN A 107 -2.36 -3.43 4.52
C GLN A 107 -1.39 -4.52 5.01
N GLU A 108 -1.31 -5.66 4.31
CA GLU A 108 -0.41 -6.75 4.66
C GLU A 108 1.04 -6.26 4.83
N VAL A 109 1.56 -5.50 3.88
CA VAL A 109 2.95 -5.00 3.92
C VAL A 109 3.19 -4.04 5.08
N ASN A 110 2.19 -3.24 5.46
CA ASN A 110 2.31 -2.31 6.58
C ASN A 110 2.02 -2.95 7.94
N ASP A 111 1.32 -4.09 7.97
CA ASP A 111 1.06 -4.87 9.19
C ASP A 111 2.20 -5.86 9.51
N LEU A 112 3.07 -6.20 8.55
CA LEU A 112 4.26 -7.06 8.77
C LEU A 112 5.22 -6.56 9.87
N GLY A 113 5.14 -5.28 10.27
CA GLY A 113 5.90 -4.71 11.39
C GLY A 113 5.13 -4.60 12.72
N LYS A 114 3.81 -4.84 12.70
CA LYS A 114 3.00 -4.90 13.92
C LYS A 114 3.01 -6.35 14.37
N THR A 115 3.75 -6.66 15.43
CA THR A 115 3.52 -7.91 16.15
C THR A 115 2.05 -7.96 16.52
N THR A 116 1.27 -8.83 15.87
CA THR A 116 0.00 -9.27 16.41
C THR A 116 0.36 -9.92 17.74
N ASN A 117 0.23 -9.17 18.84
CA ASN A 117 0.11 -9.78 20.15
C ASN A 117 -1.16 -10.62 20.06
N SER A 118 -1.01 -11.85 19.57
CA SER A 118 -1.99 -12.90 19.75
C SER A 118 -2.01 -13.11 21.26
N GLN A 119 -2.84 -12.34 21.95
CA GLN A 119 -3.20 -12.63 23.32
C GLN A 119 -3.74 -14.06 23.27
N GLU A 120 -2.93 -15.01 23.73
CA GLU A 120 -3.38 -16.35 24.08
C GLU A 120 -4.66 -16.16 24.88
N LYS A 121 -5.78 -16.66 24.33
CA LYS A 121 -7.01 -16.76 25.11
C LYS A 121 -6.70 -17.70 26.27
N THR A 122 -6.35 -17.15 27.43
CA THR A 122 -6.34 -17.93 28.65
C THR A 122 -7.78 -18.33 28.91
N SER A 123 -8.08 -19.60 28.67
CA SER A 123 -9.28 -20.25 29.14
C SER A 123 -9.24 -20.24 30.67
N SER A 124 -9.69 -19.16 31.28
CA SER A 124 -10.00 -19.13 32.70
C SER A 124 -11.33 -19.85 32.89
N GLY A 125 -11.28 -21.18 32.91
CA GLY A 125 -12.31 -21.97 33.55
C GLY A 125 -12.16 -21.78 35.06
N VAL A 126 -13.24 -21.37 35.74
CA VAL A 126 -13.48 -21.65 37.16
C VAL A 126 -15.00 -21.73 37.38
N SER A 127 -15.39 -22.90 37.92
CA SER A 127 -16.57 -23.33 38.69
C SER A 127 -17.98 -23.15 38.13
#